data_AF-A0A937DYT3-F1
#
_entry.id   AF-A0A937DYT3-F1
#
_cell.length_a   1.000
_cell.length_b   1.000
_cell.length_c   1.000
_cell.angle_alpha   90.00
_cell.angle_beta   90.00
_cell.angle_gamma   90.00
#
_symmetry.space_group_name_H-M   'P 1'
#
loop_
_entity.id
_entity.type
_entity.pdbx_description
1 polymer ?
#
loop_
_entity_poly.entity_id
_entity_poly.type
_entity_poly.pdbx_seq_one_letter_code
_entity_poly.pdbx_strand_id
1 'polypeptide(L)'
;MNTKKKYPNQLRRHRLAKGLSYKQVARHLNINNQSVITEWERGNAMPTGLNLLKMMNLYNAEASSLYGDFLNQLQECSKPQKPPTSNRTTKY
;
A
#
# COMPACT_ATOMS: atom_id res chain seq x y z
N MET A 1 -15.66 -13.69 -1.28
CA MET A 1 -14.45 -14.19 -0.60
C MET A 1 -13.51 -13.02 -0.37
N ASN A 2 -13.19 -12.70 0.89
CA ASN A 2 -12.33 -11.57 1.25
C ASN A 2 -10.91 -12.10 1.46
N THR A 3 -10.13 -12.22 0.38
CA THR A 3 -8.74 -12.68 0.46
C THR A 3 -7.85 -11.55 0.98
N LYS A 4 -7.05 -11.85 2.00
CA LYS A 4 -6.08 -10.91 2.56
C LYS A 4 -5.05 -10.55 1.47
N LYS A 5 -4.94 -9.27 1.13
CA LYS A 5 -3.97 -8.77 0.15
C LYS A 5 -2.55 -8.87 0.71
N LYS A 6 -1.57 -9.26 -0.12
CA LYS A 6 -0.13 -9.24 0.27
C LYS A 6 0.38 -7.82 0.47
N TYR A 7 -0.05 -6.90 -0.39
CA TYR A 7 0.22 -5.46 -0.29
C TYR A 7 -1.11 -4.69 -0.20
N PRO A 8 -1.68 -4.52 1.01
CA PRO A 8 -2.88 -3.72 1.22
C PRO A 8 -2.73 -2.30 0.64
N ASN A 9 -3.73 -1.84 -0.10
CA ASN A 9 -3.71 -0.55 -0.78
C ASN A 9 -5.11 -0.07 -1.15
N GLN A 10 -5.20 1.21 -1.49
CA GLN A 10 -6.42 1.90 -1.88
C GLN A 10 -6.41 2.36 -3.34
N LEU A 11 -5.50 1.82 -4.17
CA LEU A 11 -5.28 2.26 -5.55
C LEU A 11 -6.56 2.27 -6.41
N ARG A 12 -7.39 1.23 -6.27
CA ARG A 12 -8.67 1.11 -6.98
C ARG A 12 -9.61 2.29 -6.69
N ARG A 13 -9.66 2.73 -5.42
CA ARG A 13 -10.50 3.85 -5.00
C ARG A 13 -10.07 5.14 -5.71
N HIS A 14 -8.77 5.43 -5.71
CA HIS A 14 -8.23 6.62 -6.37
C HIS A 14 -8.41 6.59 -7.89
N ARG A 15 -8.20 5.42 -8.52
CA ARG A 15 -8.44 5.26 -9.96
C ARG A 15 -9.90 5.55 -10.33
N LEU A 16 -10.85 4.97 -9.58
CA LEU A 16 -12.28 5.17 -9.83
C LEU A 16 -12.72 6.62 -9.56
N ALA A 17 -12.18 7.27 -8.53
CA ALA A 17 -12.45 8.69 -8.25
C ALA A 17 -12.00 9.62 -9.39
N LYS A 18 -10.98 9.24 -10.16
CA LYS A 18 -10.54 9.95 -11.37
C LYS A 18 -11.27 9.51 -12.65
N GLY A 19 -12.21 8.55 -12.58
CA GLY A 19 -12.92 8.03 -13.74
C GLY A 19 -12.04 7.26 -14.73
N LEU A 20 -10.91 6.70 -14.27
CA LEU A 20 -9.92 6.07 -15.15
C LEU A 20 -10.13 4.56 -15.29
N SER A 21 -10.03 4.06 -16.51
CA SER A 21 -9.86 2.64 -16.81
C SER A 21 -8.42 2.16 -16.57
N TYR A 22 -8.21 0.85 -16.43
CA TYR A 22 -6.86 0.28 -16.34
C TYR A 22 -5.99 0.67 -17.54
N LYS A 23 -6.55 0.66 -18.75
CA LYS A 23 -5.87 1.09 -19.98
C LYS A 23 -5.42 2.55 -19.93
N GLN A 24 -6.24 3.44 -19.39
CA GLN A 24 -5.86 4.85 -19.22
C GLN A 24 -4.72 4.99 -18.21
N VAL A 25 -4.79 4.32 -17.07
CA VAL A 25 -3.70 4.35 -16.07
C VAL A 25 -2.40 3.82 -16.69
N ALA A 26 -2.44 2.67 -17.38
CA ALA A 26 -1.27 2.11 -18.03
C ALA A 26 -0.65 3.09 -19.04
N ARG A 27 -1.48 3.77 -19.86
CA ARG A 27 -1.01 4.83 -20.77
C ARG A 27 -0.37 6.01 -20.03
N HIS A 28 -0.99 6.53 -18.98
CA HIS A 28 -0.42 7.64 -18.20
C HIS A 28 0.91 7.27 -17.53
N LEU A 29 1.11 6.00 -17.20
CA LEU A 29 2.34 5.51 -16.58
C LEU A 29 3.40 5.08 -17.60
N ASN A 30 3.11 5.13 -18.91
CA ASN A 30 3.92 4.55 -19.99
C ASN A 30 4.19 3.05 -19.78
N ILE A 31 3.15 2.29 -19.48
CA ILE A 31 3.17 0.84 -19.28
C ILE A 31 2.39 0.17 -20.42
N ASN A 32 3.01 -0.81 -21.05
CA ASN A 32 2.40 -1.52 -22.19
C ASN A 32 1.30 -2.51 -21.76
N ASN A 33 1.43 -3.09 -20.56
CA ASN A 33 0.51 -4.11 -20.07
C ASN A 33 -0.37 -3.58 -18.92
N GLN A 34 -1.67 -3.42 -19.19
CA GLN A 34 -2.63 -2.95 -18.18
C GLN A 34 -2.87 -3.92 -17.02
N SER A 35 -2.59 -5.22 -17.20
CA SER A 35 -2.76 -6.24 -16.15
C SER A 35 -1.84 -5.98 -14.95
N VAL A 36 -0.74 -5.25 -15.15
CA VAL A 36 0.12 -4.81 -14.05
C VAL A 36 -0.65 -3.91 -13.06
N ILE A 37 -1.55 -3.06 -13.56
CA ILE A 37 -2.39 -2.19 -12.70
C ILE A 37 -3.36 -3.03 -11.87
N THR A 38 -3.93 -4.08 -12.45
CA THR A 38 -4.86 -4.96 -11.74
C THR A 38 -4.15 -5.74 -10.63
N GLU A 39 -2.92 -6.19 -10.87
CA GLU A 39 -2.12 -6.90 -9.86
C GLU A 39 -1.73 -5.99 -8.70
N TRP A 40 -1.41 -4.71 -8.97
CA TRP A 40 -1.19 -3.72 -7.93
C TRP A 40 -2.45 -3.45 -7.11
N GLU A 41 -3.61 -3.24 -7.75
CA GLU A 41 -4.87 -2.99 -7.02
C GLU A 41 -5.34 -4.19 -6.18
N ARG A 42 -5.05 -5.41 -6.65
CA ARG A 42 -5.27 -6.65 -5.89
C ARG A 42 -4.26 -6.82 -4.76
N GLY A 43 -3.15 -6.08 -4.79
CA GLY A 43 -2.07 -6.19 -3.83
C GLY A 43 -1.27 -7.47 -3.98
N ASN A 44 -1.22 -8.03 -5.19
CA ASN A 44 -0.41 -9.21 -5.52
C ASN A 44 1.06 -8.83 -5.80
N ALA A 45 1.27 -7.61 -6.28
CA ALA A 45 2.58 -7.04 -6.58
C ALA A 45 2.66 -5.58 -6.14
N MET A 46 3.89 -5.07 -5.99
CA MET A 46 4.16 -3.68 -5.67
C MET A 46 4.64 -2.93 -6.93
N PRO A 47 4.22 -1.67 -7.17
CA PRO A 47 4.83 -0.85 -8.20
C PRO A 47 6.29 -0.55 -7.86
N THR A 48 7.10 -0.32 -8.90
CA THR A 48 8.43 0.27 -8.72
C THR A 48 8.31 1.68 -8.14
N GLY A 49 9.37 2.19 -7.52
CA GLY A 49 9.39 3.55 -6.98
C GLY A 49 8.98 4.61 -8.01
N LEU A 50 9.49 4.50 -9.25
CA LEU A 50 9.11 5.41 -10.34
C LEU A 50 7.61 5.35 -10.67
N ASN A 51 7.04 4.14 -10.74
CA ASN A 51 5.61 4.00 -11.03
C ASN A 51 4.75 4.50 -9.86
N LEU A 52 5.19 4.31 -8.62
CA LEU A 52 4.52 4.88 -7.46
C LEU A 52 4.49 6.42 -7.54
N LEU A 53 5.61 7.07 -7.87
CA LEU A 53 5.67 8.52 -8.06
C LEU A 53 4.72 9.00 -9.17
N LYS A 54 4.69 8.29 -10.30
CA LYS A 54 3.73 8.59 -11.39
C LYS A 54 2.28 8.45 -10.93
N MET A 55 1.97 7.46 -10.11
CA MET A 55 0.63 7.25 -9.56
C MET A 55 0.24 8.35 -8.57
N MET A 56 1.17 8.77 -7.70
CA MET A 56 0.96 9.89 -6.79
C MET A 56 0.59 11.16 -7.56
N ASN A 57 1.31 11.45 -8.64
CA ASN A 57 1.00 12.57 -9.53
C ASN A 57 -0.35 12.39 -10.25
N LEU A 58 -0.60 11.23 -10.86
CA LEU A 58 -1.83 10.95 -11.62
C LEU A 58 -3.09 11.06 -10.74
N TYR A 59 -3.02 10.56 -9.51
CA TYR A 59 -4.14 10.56 -8.59
C TYR A 59 -4.22 11.81 -7.74
N ASN A 60 -3.22 12.69 -7.78
CA ASN A 60 -3.04 13.82 -6.88
C ASN A 60 -3.17 13.38 -5.41
N ALA A 61 -2.38 12.38 -5.03
CA ALA A 61 -2.47 11.73 -3.73
C ALA A 61 -1.07 11.34 -3.21
N GLU A 62 -0.91 11.39 -1.90
CA GLU A 62 0.32 10.97 -1.23
C GLU A 62 0.42 9.44 -1.11
N ALA A 63 1.65 8.92 -0.92
CA ALA A 63 1.89 7.50 -0.70
C ALA A 63 1.10 6.95 0.51
N SER A 64 0.92 7.75 1.57
CA SER A 64 0.09 7.45 2.74
C SER A 64 -1.38 7.21 2.37
N SER A 65 -1.93 7.97 1.44
CA SER A 65 -3.30 7.80 0.95
C SER A 65 -3.45 6.52 0.12
N LEU A 66 -2.41 6.17 -0.65
CA LEU A 66 -2.40 5.00 -1.53
C LEU A 66 -2.16 3.68 -0.77
N TYR A 67 -1.28 3.69 0.24
CA TYR A 67 -0.77 2.51 0.94
C TYR A 67 -0.82 2.63 2.48
N GLY A 68 -1.69 3.47 3.04
CA GLY A 68 -1.74 3.76 4.48
C GLY A 68 -1.82 2.51 5.37
N ASP A 69 -2.69 1.57 5.04
CA ASP A 69 -2.82 0.31 5.79
C ASP A 69 -1.52 -0.49 5.79
N PHE A 70 -0.81 -0.51 4.67
CA PHE A 70 0.46 -1.20 4.55
C PHE A 70 1.58 -0.47 5.30
N LEU A 71 1.61 0.87 5.27
CA LEU A 71 2.56 1.66 6.07
C LEU A 71 2.35 1.45 7.56
N ASN A 72 1.10 1.39 8.03
CA ASN A 72 0.77 1.12 9.42
C ASN A 72 1.29 -0.27 9.84
N GLN A 73 1.10 -1.29 9.00
CA GLN A 73 1.63 -2.64 9.24
C GLN A 73 3.16 -2.64 9.34
N LEU A 74 3.86 -1.84 8.54
CA LEU A 74 5.31 -1.71 8.62
C LEU A 74 5.77 -0.99 9.91
N GLN A 75 5.01 0.01 10.35
CA GLN A 75 5.31 0.78 11.57
C GLN A 75 5.13 -0.05 12.84
N GLU A 76 4.16 -0.96 12.88
CA GLU A 76 3.92 -1.84 14.04
C GLU A 76 5.11 -2.76 14.34
N CYS A 77 5.82 -3.23 13.31
CA CYS A 77 7.04 -4.02 13.49
C CYS A 77 8.23 -3.21 14.02
N SER A 78 8.22 -1.89 13.88
CA SER A 78 9.32 -0.99 14.27
C SER A 78 9.15 -0.38 15.67
N LYS A 79 8.02 -0.64 16.34
CA LYS A 79 7.83 -0.22 17.73
C LYS A 79 8.77 -1.04 18.63
N PRO A 80 9.57 -0.42 19.52
CA PRO A 80 10.36 -1.18 20.48
C PRO A 80 9.41 -2.05 21.30
N GLN A 81 9.66 -3.36 21.33
CA GLN A 81 9.04 -4.25 22.30
C GLN A 81 9.34 -3.64 23.68
N LYS A 82 8.32 -3.24 24.44
CA LYS A 82 8.54 -2.87 25.85
C LYS A 82 9.29 -4.06 26.48
N PRO A 83 10.40 -3.81 27.20
CA PRO A 83 11.10 -4.89 27.88
C PRO A 83 10.07 -5.66 28.73
N PRO A 84 10.16 -6.99 28.81
CA PRO A 84 9.29 -7.76 29.69
C PRO A 84 9.39 -7.13 31.07
N THR A 85 8.28 -6.60 31.57
CA THR A 85 8.20 -6.07 32.93
C THR A 85 8.62 -7.18 33.86
N SER A 86 9.83 -7.05 34.42
CA SER A 86 10.36 -7.94 35.45
C SER A 86 9.48 -7.79 36.68
N ASN A 87 8.42 -8.58 36.73
CA ASN A 87 7.70 -8.84 37.95
C ASN A 87 8.53 -9.86 38.74
N ARG A 88 9.50 -9.38 39.53
CA ARG A 88 10.00 -10.16 40.66
C ARG A 88 9.82 -9.40 41.96
N THR A 89 8.62 -9.59 42.50
CA THR A 89 8.33 -9.60 43.93
C THR A 89 9.24 -10.63 44.62
N THR A 90 10.03 -10.18 45.59
CA THR A 90 10.47 -10.90 46.80
C THR A 90 10.79 -9.79 47.80
N LYS A 91 9.89 -9.36 48.70
CA LYS A 91 9.35 -10.04 49.89
C LYS A 91 10.47 -10.60 50.79
N TYR A 92 10.67 -9.88 51.90
CA TYR A 92 11.40 -10.16 53.15
C TYR A 92 12.93 -10.14 53.10
#